data_AF-A0A423H4F1-F1
#
_entry.id   AF-A0A423H4F1-F1
#
_cell.length_a   1.000
_cell.length_b   1.000
_cell.length_c   1.000
_cell.angle_alpha   90.00
_cell.angle_beta   90.00
_cell.angle_gamma   90.00
#
_symmetry.space_group_name_H-M   'P 1'
#
loop_
_entity.id
_entity.type
_entity.pdbx_description
1 polymer ?
#
loop_
_entity_poly.entity_id
_entity_poly.type
_entity_poly.pdbx_seq_one_letter_code
_entity_poly.pdbx_strand_id
1 'polypeptide(L)'
;MIGRLRGTLAEKQPPHLILDVNGLGYELEVPMTTLYRLPSVGEPLTLHTHLVVREDAQLLYGFAGKRERDFFRELIRLNGVGPKLALALMSSLEVDELIRCVQSQDTSALTKVPGVGKKTAERLLVEL
;
A
#
# COMPACT_ATOMS: atom_id res chain seq x y z
N MET A 1 -11.97 -13.70 0.46
CA MET A 1 -10.86 -12.72 0.32
C MET A 1 -11.11 -11.90 -0.95
N ILE A 2 -11.16 -10.57 -0.85
CA ILE A 2 -11.26 -9.68 -2.03
C ILE A 2 -9.83 -9.49 -2.55
N GLY A 3 -9.52 -10.03 -3.75
CA GLY A 3 -8.15 -10.02 -4.28
C GLY A 3 -7.90 -9.08 -5.46
N ARG A 4 -8.97 -8.61 -6.09
CA ARG A 4 -8.98 -7.66 -7.20
C ARG A 4 -10.36 -7.02 -7.28
N LEU A 5 -10.43 -5.73 -7.59
CA LEU A 5 -11.65 -5.04 -7.97
C LEU A 5 -11.48 -4.39 -9.33
N ARG A 6 -12.57 -4.31 -10.10
CA ARG A 6 -12.66 -3.58 -11.36
C ARG A 6 -13.97 -2.83 -11.36
N GLY A 7 -13.91 -1.53 -11.67
CA GLY A 7 -15.06 -0.64 -11.59
C GLY A 7 -14.71 0.74 -12.15
N THR A 8 -15.44 1.75 -11.70
CA THR A 8 -15.23 3.15 -12.05
C THR A 8 -14.70 3.91 -10.86
N LEU A 9 -13.66 4.73 -11.04
CA LEU A 9 -13.15 5.59 -9.98
C LEU A 9 -14.22 6.65 -9.65
N ALA A 10 -14.91 6.51 -8.53
CA ALA A 10 -16.01 7.38 -8.14
C ALA A 10 -15.52 8.62 -7.37
N GLU A 11 -14.53 8.43 -6.49
CA GLU A 11 -13.93 9.52 -5.70
C GLU A 11 -12.43 9.29 -5.49
N LYS A 12 -11.69 10.39 -5.32
CA LYS A 12 -10.25 10.40 -5.05
C LYS A 12 -9.95 11.40 -3.94
N GLN A 13 -9.62 10.91 -2.74
CA GLN A 13 -9.36 11.71 -1.54
C GLN A 13 -8.13 11.15 -0.77
N PRO A 14 -6.89 11.53 -1.13
CA PRO A 14 -5.68 10.91 -0.60
C PRO A 14 -5.68 10.71 0.93
N PRO A 15 -5.28 9.52 1.44
CA PRO A 15 -4.86 8.32 0.71
C PRO A 15 -6.02 7.40 0.26
N HIS A 16 -7.26 7.83 0.45
CA HIS A 16 -8.47 7.06 0.18
C HIS A 16 -8.99 7.28 -1.24
N LEU A 17 -9.75 6.31 -1.74
CA LEU A 17 -10.55 6.42 -2.95
C LEU A 17 -11.81 5.59 -2.81
N ILE A 18 -12.82 5.91 -3.62
CA ILE A 18 -14.02 5.09 -3.77
C ILE A 18 -14.03 4.50 -5.18
N LEU A 19 -14.12 3.17 -5.27
CA LEU A 19 -14.30 2.44 -6.52
C LEU A 19 -15.74 1.92 -6.57
N ASP A 20 -16.53 2.44 -7.51
CA ASP A 20 -17.86 1.91 -7.78
C ASP A 20 -17.75 0.61 -8.60
N VAL A 21 -18.25 -0.48 -8.04
CA VAL A 21 -18.35 -1.77 -8.71
C VAL A 21 -19.82 -2.14 -8.84
N ASN A 22 -20.43 -1.75 -9.98
CA ASN A 22 -21.83 -2.00 -10.31
C ASN A 22 -22.81 -1.43 -9.25
N GLY A 23 -22.58 -0.20 -8.80
CA GLY A 23 -23.41 0.49 -7.80
C GLY A 23 -23.02 0.22 -6.35
N LEU A 24 -21.95 -0.56 -6.11
CA LEU A 24 -21.37 -0.76 -4.78
C LEU A 24 -20.05 0.01 -4.66
N GLY A 25 -20.05 1.05 -3.83
CA GLY A 25 -18.85 1.83 -3.52
C GLY A 25 -17.95 1.11 -2.52
N TYR A 26 -16.77 0.67 -2.98
CA TYR A 26 -15.72 0.18 -2.11
C TYR A 26 -14.79 1.32 -1.74
N GLU A 27 -14.61 1.57 -0.45
CA GLU A 27 -13.56 2.46 0.05
C GLU A 27 -12.23 1.69 0.10
N LEU A 28 -11.17 2.27 -0.46
CA LEU A 28 -9.82 1.71 -0.44
C LEU A 28 -8.80 2.74 0.01
N GLU A 29 -7.83 2.30 0.79
CA GLU A 29 -6.57 3.03 1.00
C GLU A 29 -5.52 2.55 -0.02
N VAL A 30 -4.80 3.48 -0.65
CA VAL A 30 -3.73 3.13 -1.61
C VAL A 30 -2.43 3.90 -1.31
N PRO A 31 -1.25 3.37 -1.67
CA PRO A 31 -0.01 4.14 -1.58
C PRO A 31 -0.07 5.41 -2.44
N MET A 32 0.59 6.50 -2.02
CA MET A 32 0.63 7.73 -2.81
C MET A 32 1.21 7.52 -4.22
N THR A 33 2.23 6.66 -4.34
CA THR A 33 2.82 6.20 -5.61
C THR A 33 1.79 5.58 -6.55
N THR A 34 0.82 4.84 -6.02
CA THR A 34 -0.33 4.32 -6.79
C THR A 34 -1.31 5.44 -7.11
N LEU A 35 -1.65 6.27 -6.12
CA LEU A 35 -2.65 7.34 -6.26
C LEU A 35 -2.32 8.33 -7.40
N TYR A 36 -1.03 8.65 -7.58
CA TYR A 36 -0.56 9.53 -8.66
C TYR A 36 -0.71 8.94 -10.07
N ARG A 37 -0.80 7.60 -10.18
CA ARG A 37 -0.98 6.90 -11.47
C ARG A 37 -2.44 6.59 -11.80
N LEU A 38 -3.35 6.87 -10.87
CA LEU A 38 -4.77 6.58 -11.07
C LEU A 38 -5.37 7.46 -12.17
N PRO A 39 -6.36 6.93 -12.90
CA PRO A 39 -7.09 7.68 -13.92
C PRO A 39 -7.93 8.81 -13.29
N SER A 40 -8.64 9.55 -14.14
CA SER A 40 -9.56 10.60 -13.69
C SER A 40 -10.79 10.01 -13.00
N VAL A 41 -11.46 10.79 -12.16
CA VAL A 41 -12.77 10.39 -11.63
C VAL A 41 -13.75 10.20 -12.79
N GLY A 42 -14.54 9.12 -12.74
CA GLY A 42 -15.45 8.69 -13.81
C GLY A 42 -14.84 7.69 -14.80
N GLU A 43 -13.53 7.41 -14.72
CA GLU A 43 -12.85 6.47 -15.62
C GLU A 43 -12.74 5.05 -15.04
N PRO A 44 -12.63 4.02 -15.91
CA PRO A 44 -12.47 2.64 -15.47
C PRO A 44 -11.15 2.42 -14.76
N LEU A 45 -11.19 1.70 -13.64
CA LEU A 45 -10.03 1.37 -12.83
C LEU A 45 -10.05 -0.09 -12.41
N THR A 46 -8.88 -0.72 -12.42
CA THR A 46 -8.64 -2.03 -11.82
C THR A 46 -7.59 -1.88 -10.73
N LEU A 47 -7.87 -2.44 -9.55
CA LEU A 47 -6.91 -2.52 -8.45
C LEU A 47 -6.74 -3.96 -7.99
N HIS A 48 -5.50 -4.32 -7.67
CA HIS A 48 -5.18 -5.50 -6.88
C HIS A 48 -5.38 -5.17 -5.41
N THR A 49 -6.04 -6.03 -4.65
CA THR A 49 -6.47 -5.68 -3.29
C THR A 49 -5.98 -6.65 -2.22
N HIS A 50 -5.85 -6.12 -1.01
CA HIS A 50 -5.64 -6.90 0.20
C HIS A 50 -6.63 -6.44 1.27
N LEU A 51 -7.48 -7.37 1.72
CA LEU A 51 -8.44 -7.15 2.79
C LEU A 51 -7.79 -7.49 4.13
N VAL A 52 -7.72 -6.51 5.03
CA VAL A 52 -7.36 -6.70 6.43
C VAL A 52 -8.64 -6.75 7.25
N VAL A 53 -8.84 -7.85 7.97
CA VAL A 53 -9.97 -8.03 8.88
C VAL A 53 -9.44 -7.91 10.30
N ARG A 54 -10.02 -7.00 11.07
CA ARG A 54 -9.81 -6.81 12.51
C ARG A 54 -11.13 -7.06 13.23
N GLU A 55 -11.09 -7.06 14.56
CA GLU A 55 -12.29 -7.22 15.39
C GLU A 55 -13.29 -6.07 15.21
N ASP A 56 -12.80 -4.87 14.91
CA ASP A 56 -13.57 -3.61 14.83
C ASP A 56 -13.71 -3.04 13.42
N ALA A 57 -12.98 -3.59 12.43
CA ALA A 57 -12.89 -3.01 11.10
C ALA A 57 -12.56 -4.02 10.00
N GLN A 58 -13.06 -3.73 8.80
CA GLN A 58 -12.62 -4.36 7.55
C GLN A 58 -12.02 -3.27 6.66
N LEU A 59 -10.71 -3.36 6.41
CA LEU A 59 -9.96 -2.35 5.67
C LEU A 59 -9.50 -2.94 4.34
N LEU A 60 -9.76 -2.23 3.24
CA LEU A 60 -9.35 -2.67 1.91
C LEU A 60 -8.17 -1.80 1.42
N TYR A 61 -7.06 -2.45 1.12
CA TYR A 61 -5.88 -1.80 0.55
C TYR A 61 -5.80 -2.10 -0.94
N GLY A 62 -5.55 -1.07 -1.76
CA GLY A 62 -5.50 -1.17 -3.21
C GLY A 62 -4.12 -0.85 -3.80
N PHE A 63 -3.78 -1.53 -4.89
CA PHE A 63 -2.50 -1.40 -5.58
C PHE A 63 -2.71 -1.46 -7.10
N ALA A 64 -1.95 -0.65 -7.85
CA ALA A 64 -2.02 -0.63 -9.32
C ALA A 64 -1.64 -1.99 -9.94
N GLY A 65 -0.66 -2.68 -9.34
CA GLY A 65 -0.16 -3.97 -9.82
C GLY A 65 -0.16 -5.05 -8.74
N LYS A 66 -0.04 -6.29 -9.21
CA LYS A 66 0.08 -7.48 -8.35
C LYS A 66 1.37 -7.44 -7.53
N ARG A 67 2.47 -6.95 -8.12
CA ARG A 67 3.79 -6.89 -7.50
C ARG A 67 3.77 -6.01 -6.25
N GLU A 68 3.15 -4.84 -6.34
CA GLU A 68 2.99 -3.90 -5.23
C GLU A 68 2.15 -4.51 -4.11
N ARG A 69 1.01 -5.15 -4.45
CA ARG A 69 0.19 -5.86 -3.46
C ARG A 69 0.96 -6.97 -2.74
N ASP A 70 1.70 -7.78 -3.50
CA ASP A 70 2.45 -8.90 -2.93
C ASP A 70 3.59 -8.39 -2.04
N PHE A 71 4.27 -7.32 -2.44
CA PHE A 71 5.26 -6.65 -1.60
C PHE A 71 4.65 -6.06 -0.31
N PHE A 72 3.49 -5.41 -0.39
CA PHE A 72 2.76 -4.97 0.80
C PHE A 72 2.47 -6.13 1.77
N ARG A 73 2.08 -7.30 1.23
CA ARG A 73 1.81 -8.48 2.04
C ARG A 73 3.05 -9.02 2.74
N GLU A 74 4.21 -8.96 2.10
CA GLU A 74 5.47 -9.30 2.77
C GLU A 74 5.82 -8.29 3.86
N LEU A 75 5.65 -6.99 3.61
CA LEU A 75 5.88 -5.94 4.62
C LEU A 75 5.04 -6.17 5.88
N ILE A 76 3.73 -6.40 5.75
CA ILE A 76 2.84 -6.53 6.92
C ILE A 76 3.00 -7.86 7.69
N ARG A 77 3.78 -8.82 7.17
CA ARG A 77 4.16 -10.04 7.90
C ARG A 77 5.30 -9.79 8.88
N LEU A 78 6.07 -8.72 8.68
CA LEU A 78 7.22 -8.39 9.50
C LEU A 78 6.75 -7.89 10.88
N ASN A 79 7.46 -8.32 11.91
CA ASN A 79 7.08 -7.98 13.27
C ASN A 79 7.26 -6.48 13.53
N GLY A 80 6.16 -5.79 13.84
CA GLY A 80 6.17 -4.34 14.07
C GLY A 80 5.90 -3.51 12.82
N VAL A 81 5.60 -4.13 11.68
CA VAL A 81 5.17 -3.44 10.47
C VAL A 81 3.70 -3.75 10.22
N GLY A 82 2.84 -2.78 10.56
CA GLY A 82 1.40 -2.87 10.30
C GLY A 82 1.01 -2.28 8.93
N PRO A 83 -0.25 -2.47 8.49
CA PRO A 83 -0.76 -1.94 7.22
C PRO A 83 -0.50 -0.44 6.99
N LYS A 84 -0.68 0.38 8.02
CA LYS A 84 -0.42 1.83 7.93
C LYS A 84 1.05 2.15 7.67
N LEU A 85 1.97 1.43 8.32
CA LEU A 85 3.41 1.63 8.13
C LEU A 85 3.86 1.12 6.76
N ALA A 86 3.33 -0.03 6.31
CA ALA A 86 3.59 -0.56 4.98
C ALA A 86 3.10 0.40 3.88
N LEU A 87 1.92 1.01 4.04
CA LEU A 87 1.45 2.07 3.15
C LEU A 87 2.37 3.28 3.15
N ALA A 88 2.86 3.72 4.31
CA ALA A 88 3.79 4.84 4.42
C ALA A 88 5.10 4.56 3.67
N LEU A 89 5.68 3.36 3.88
CA LEU A 89 6.89 2.91 3.15
C LEU A 89 6.68 2.96 1.64
N MET A 90 5.59 2.36 1.14
CA MET A 90 5.27 2.33 -0.29
C MET A 90 4.79 3.67 -0.86
N SER A 91 4.45 4.63 0.00
CA SER A 91 4.12 6.00 -0.39
C SER A 91 5.37 6.89 -0.49
N SER A 92 6.42 6.57 0.27
CA SER A 92 7.69 7.30 0.26
C SER A 92 8.68 6.76 -0.77
N LEU A 93 8.64 5.47 -1.06
CA LEU A 93 9.59 4.78 -1.93
C LEU A 93 8.84 3.83 -2.87
N GLU A 94 9.29 3.79 -4.13
CA GLU A 94 8.86 2.74 -5.06
C GLU A 94 9.36 1.38 -4.60
N VAL A 95 8.70 0.30 -5.04
CA VAL A 95 9.09 -1.08 -4.64
C VAL A 95 10.56 -1.36 -4.98
N ASP A 96 11.02 -0.94 -6.16
CA ASP A 96 12.42 -1.11 -6.57
C ASP A 96 13.39 -0.27 -5.74
N GLU A 97 12.97 0.89 -5.25
CA GLU A 97 13.79 1.72 -4.36
C GLU A 97 13.90 1.09 -2.97
N LEU A 98 12.80 0.57 -2.42
CA LEU A 98 12.81 -0.17 -1.17
C LEU A 98 13.73 -1.39 -1.23
N ILE A 99 13.64 -2.18 -2.30
CA ILE A 99 14.54 -3.32 -2.53
C ILE A 99 16.00 -2.87 -2.58
N ARG A 100 16.30 -1.77 -3.29
CA ARG A 100 17.66 -1.22 -3.33
C ARG A 100 18.15 -0.75 -1.96
N CYS A 101 17.32 -0.06 -1.19
CA CYS A 101 17.65 0.36 0.17
C CYS A 101 17.99 -0.82 1.08
N VAL A 102 17.25 -1.92 0.94
CA VAL A 102 17.52 -3.18 1.66
C VAL A 102 18.87 -3.76 1.23
N GLN A 103 19.10 -3.91 -0.08
CA GLN A 103 20.34 -4.46 -0.62
C GLN A 103 21.58 -3.62 -0.26
N SER A 104 21.45 -2.30 -0.20
CA SER A 104 22.55 -1.39 0.14
C SER A 104 22.70 -1.13 1.64
N GLN A 105 21.88 -1.79 2.49
CA GLN A 105 21.80 -1.53 3.93
C GLN A 105 21.61 -0.04 4.29
N ASP A 106 20.88 0.70 3.46
CA ASP A 106 20.66 2.13 3.67
C ASP A 106 19.57 2.39 4.71
N THR A 107 19.97 2.27 5.98
CA THR A 107 19.12 2.57 7.13
C THR A 107 18.63 4.02 7.09
N SER A 108 19.44 4.94 6.55
CA SER A 108 19.13 6.37 6.54
C SER A 108 17.92 6.68 5.66
N ALA A 109 17.81 6.03 4.49
CA ALA A 109 16.66 6.17 3.61
C ALA A 109 15.37 5.68 4.28
N LEU A 110 15.42 4.52 4.96
CA LEU A 110 14.25 3.96 5.63
C LEU A 110 13.78 4.82 6.81
N THR A 111 14.70 5.37 7.60
CA THR A 111 14.35 6.21 8.76
C THR A 111 13.75 7.58 8.40
N LYS A 112 13.83 8.00 7.12
CA LYS A 112 13.14 9.20 6.64
C LYS A 112 11.64 9.00 6.46
N VAL A 113 11.18 7.74 6.39
CA VAL A 113 9.76 7.42 6.26
C VAL A 113 9.04 7.68 7.59
N PRO A 114 7.95 8.48 7.61
CA PRO A 114 7.21 8.75 8.84
C PRO A 114 6.76 7.46 9.53
N GLY A 115 7.07 7.33 10.81
CA GLY A 115 6.76 6.14 11.62
C GLY A 115 7.81 5.02 11.55
N VAL A 116 8.85 5.15 10.74
CA VAL A 116 9.97 4.20 10.72
C VAL A 116 11.11 4.70 11.61
N GLY A 117 11.19 4.14 12.82
CA GLY A 117 12.35 4.36 13.71
C GLY A 117 13.56 3.50 13.33
N LYS A 118 14.73 3.81 13.91
CA LYS A 118 15.99 3.09 13.66
C LYS A 118 15.86 1.57 13.82
N LYS A 119 15.23 1.11 14.91
CA LYS A 119 15.02 -0.32 15.18
C LYS A 119 14.15 -1.00 14.11
N THR A 120 13.12 -0.30 13.64
CA THR A 120 12.24 -0.82 12.57
C THR A 120 12.99 -0.86 11.24
N ALA A 121 13.77 0.18 10.94
CA ALA A 121 14.62 0.21 9.75
C ALA A 121 15.63 -0.94 9.75
N GLU A 122 16.38 -1.13 10.84
CA GLU A 122 17.34 -2.25 10.98
C GLU A 122 16.66 -3.61 10.81
N ARG A 123 15.46 -3.78 11.37
CA ARG A 123 14.68 -5.01 11.19
C ARG A 123 14.25 -5.21 9.74
N LEU A 124 13.76 -4.16 9.07
CA LEU A 124 13.40 -4.20 7.66
C LEU A 124 14.59 -4.64 6.80
N LEU A 125 15.81 -4.20 7.11
CA LEU A 125 17.02 -4.59 6.38
C LEU A 125 17.42 -6.06 6.57
N VAL A 126 16.99 -6.70 7.66
CA VAL A 126 17.35 -8.09 7.99
C VAL A 126 16.29 -9.08 7.53
N GLU A 127 15.02 -8.70 7.60
CA GLU A 127 13.89 -9.60 7.33
C GLU A 127 13.35 -9.52 5.88
N LEU A 128 13.73 -8.51 5.09
CA LEU A 128 13.44 -8.39 3.65
C LEU A 128 14.62 -8.83 2.78
#